data_AF-R6E1N6-F1
#
_entry.id   AF-R6E1N6-F1
#
_cell.length_a   1.000
_cell.length_b   1.000
_cell.length_c   1.000
_cell.angle_alpha   90.00
_cell.angle_beta   90.00
_cell.angle_gamma   90.00
#
_symmetry.space_group_name_H-M   'P 1'
#
loop_
_entity.id
_entity.type
_entity.pdbx_description
1 polymer ?
#
loop_
_entity_poly.entity_id
_entity_poly.type
_entity_poly.pdbx_seq_one_letter_code
_entity_poly.pdbx_strand_id
1 'polypeptide(L)'
;MAAAGVEYQHIRVPKVYELQENADTTIIKMQYVYSKNFIEFFEQAGFEQVDYLIGALEYFVEHEISKCELRKVSSAIFQEKFADIRAKVESNPLYNENQNGLNRLNPAIADLMTRCQTIFDNLKEMTIPEGVCHGDLTFSNILFNGNNYYLIDFLDSFIETPLQDIVKIRQDTAYRWSQLMYTKKYDAVRLRIVCDKIDREIDQYFTRKYQWYIDNYRVMQLMNILRILPYAHEEKVISYLVQVLNDLLSSVEGETRNEKGCEGNENGEMKNEKCTNDNPSPERTLIMPIAADKSEYKTRLPRVFLIAEDGVMHCIRALKSLNLSRYDHIYITILRHLDEKYALSERLILQFRINGITNAEIVVLDQPTTSQPDTIYQTILQKNIHGSIFVKDADCSFCGEDTIGNAIAIHPLEELDWVNPKNKSYVSIDDMYYITNIIEKRIVFHFFTAGGYSFESADTYCRYYEQFQQQPGLYLSHIIYSMLLDKHTFRPVLTKEYEDFEFKFEKK
;
A
#
# COMPACT_ATOMS: atom_id res chain seq x y z
N MET A 1 5.71 -33.16 -6.93
CA MET A 1 6.50 -33.22 -8.19
C MET A 1 5.68 -33.19 -9.51
N ALA A 2 4.34 -33.10 -9.51
CA ALA A 2 3.56 -33.05 -10.76
C ALA A 2 3.45 -31.65 -11.42
N ALA A 3 3.58 -30.57 -10.65
CA ALA A 3 3.39 -29.19 -11.14
C ALA A 3 4.55 -28.63 -11.98
N ALA A 4 5.76 -29.21 -11.88
CA ALA A 4 6.96 -28.69 -12.54
C ALA A 4 7.01 -28.93 -14.07
N GLY A 5 6.05 -29.69 -14.63
CA GLY A 5 6.03 -30.08 -16.04
C GLY A 5 5.24 -29.16 -16.98
N VAL A 6 4.57 -28.11 -16.47
CA VAL A 6 3.66 -27.26 -17.26
C VAL A 6 4.23 -25.84 -17.38
N GLU A 7 4.50 -25.38 -18.60
CA GLU A 7 4.77 -23.97 -18.87
C GLU A 7 3.43 -23.22 -18.95
N TYR A 8 3.11 -22.44 -17.92
CA TYR A 8 2.05 -21.45 -18.00
C TYR A 8 2.62 -20.23 -18.74
N GLN A 9 1.78 -19.49 -19.46
CA GLN A 9 2.24 -18.37 -20.27
C GLN A 9 3.02 -17.31 -19.45
N HIS A 10 2.72 -17.20 -18.16
CA HIS A 10 3.25 -16.16 -17.26
C HIS A 10 3.93 -16.73 -15.99
N ILE A 11 3.53 -17.92 -15.56
CA ILE A 11 4.08 -18.63 -14.40
C ILE A 11 4.92 -19.82 -14.86
N ARG A 12 6.10 -19.97 -14.28
CA ARG A 12 7.08 -20.99 -14.68
C ARG A 12 7.65 -21.69 -13.45
N VAL A 13 8.20 -22.87 -13.65
CA VAL A 13 9.01 -23.57 -12.64
C VAL A 13 10.42 -23.73 -13.23
N PRO A 14 11.50 -23.42 -12.50
CA PRO A 14 12.85 -23.63 -13.01
C PRO A 14 13.07 -25.10 -13.37
N LYS A 15 13.72 -25.36 -14.51
CA LYS A 15 13.98 -26.74 -14.96
C LYS A 15 14.90 -27.46 -13.98
N VAL A 16 14.49 -28.65 -13.54
CA VAL A 16 15.36 -29.56 -12.77
C VAL A 16 16.22 -30.33 -13.75
N TYR A 17 17.55 -30.24 -13.59
CA TYR A 17 18.52 -30.92 -14.44
C TYR A 17 18.95 -32.27 -13.87
N GLU A 18 19.10 -32.34 -12.56
CA GLU A 18 19.62 -33.52 -11.87
C GLU A 18 19.08 -33.56 -10.43
N LEU A 19 18.75 -34.76 -9.97
CA LEU A 19 18.30 -35.03 -8.61
C LEU A 19 19.13 -36.20 -8.08
N GLN A 20 19.87 -35.96 -7.00
CA GLN A 20 20.68 -36.96 -6.32
C GLN A 20 20.14 -37.14 -4.90
N GLU A 21 19.62 -38.33 -4.62
CA GLU A 21 19.17 -38.72 -3.28
C GLU A 21 20.28 -39.53 -2.59
N ASN A 22 20.77 -39.02 -1.47
CA ASN A 22 21.64 -39.73 -0.55
C ASN A 22 20.86 -40.08 0.72
N ALA A 23 21.41 -40.92 1.58
CA ALA A 23 20.75 -41.39 2.81
C ALA A 23 20.18 -40.26 3.69
N ASP A 24 20.90 -39.14 3.81
CA ASP A 24 20.53 -38.00 4.67
C ASP A 24 20.36 -36.67 3.92
N THR A 25 20.59 -36.64 2.62
CA THR A 25 20.57 -35.39 1.84
C THR A 25 20.02 -35.58 0.44
N THR A 26 19.23 -34.62 -0.02
CA THR A 26 18.80 -34.51 -1.41
C THR A 26 19.47 -33.31 -2.05
N ILE A 27 20.21 -33.54 -3.13
CA ILE A 27 20.86 -32.47 -3.91
C ILE A 27 20.06 -32.31 -5.21
N ILE A 28 19.53 -31.11 -5.41
CA ILE A 28 18.78 -30.74 -6.61
C ILE A 28 19.62 -29.75 -7.41
N LYS A 29 19.97 -30.12 -8.64
CA LYS A 29 20.58 -29.21 -9.62
C LYS A 29 19.49 -28.69 -10.53
N MET A 30 19.26 -27.39 -10.52
CA MET A 30 18.18 -26.76 -11.26
C MET A 30 18.67 -25.54 -12.05
N GLN A 31 17.82 -25.05 -12.95
CA GLN A 31 18.04 -23.83 -13.71
C GLN A 31 18.23 -22.65 -12.75
N TYR A 32 19.36 -21.95 -12.91
CA TYR A 32 19.54 -20.64 -12.30
C TYR A 32 18.72 -19.60 -13.07
N VAL A 33 17.80 -18.95 -12.37
CA VAL A 33 16.98 -17.86 -12.92
C VAL A 33 17.43 -16.56 -12.28
N TYR A 34 17.98 -15.65 -13.08
CA TYR A 34 18.30 -14.31 -12.61
C TYR A 34 17.00 -13.51 -12.44
N SER A 35 16.68 -13.14 -11.21
CA SER A 35 15.40 -12.54 -10.83
C SER A 35 15.54 -11.59 -9.65
N LYS A 36 14.56 -10.68 -9.52
CA LYS A 36 14.36 -9.86 -8.32
C LYS A 36 13.58 -10.64 -7.26
N ASN A 37 13.79 -10.31 -5.99
CA ASN A 37 12.84 -10.68 -4.94
C ASN A 37 11.60 -9.77 -4.98
N PHE A 38 10.55 -10.14 -4.23
CA PHE A 38 9.27 -9.43 -4.25
C PHE A 38 9.40 -7.95 -3.85
N ILE A 39 10.24 -7.61 -2.86
CA ILE A 39 10.47 -6.22 -2.45
C ILE A 39 11.09 -5.42 -3.59
N GLU A 40 12.20 -5.90 -4.16
CA GLU A 40 12.89 -5.22 -5.26
C GLU A 40 12.01 -5.07 -6.51
N PHE A 41 11.10 -6.03 -6.74
CA PHE A 41 10.10 -5.95 -7.79
C PHE A 41 9.06 -4.85 -7.50
N PHE A 42 8.38 -4.90 -6.34
CA PHE A 42 7.30 -3.95 -6.01
C PHE A 42 7.77 -2.52 -5.80
N GLU A 43 9.03 -2.31 -5.42
CA GLU A 43 9.64 -0.98 -5.35
C GLU A 43 9.70 -0.26 -6.71
N GLN A 44 9.67 -1.02 -7.81
CA GLN A 44 9.78 -0.48 -9.17
C GLN A 44 8.55 -0.76 -10.02
N ALA A 45 7.67 -1.66 -9.59
CA ALA A 45 6.51 -2.09 -10.37
C ALA A 45 5.58 -0.91 -10.67
N GLY A 46 5.24 -0.68 -11.95
CA GLY A 46 4.13 0.19 -12.34
C GLY A 46 2.78 -0.50 -12.24
N PHE A 47 1.68 0.20 -12.51
CA PHE A 47 0.35 -0.38 -12.36
C PHE A 47 0.13 -1.59 -13.27
N GLU A 48 0.64 -1.57 -14.51
CA GLU A 48 0.51 -2.68 -15.46
C GLU A 48 1.19 -3.96 -14.96
N GLN A 49 2.35 -3.82 -14.32
CA GLN A 49 3.10 -4.97 -13.80
C GLN A 49 2.42 -5.59 -12.59
N VAL A 50 1.76 -4.77 -11.76
CA VAL A 50 0.94 -5.25 -10.63
C VAL A 50 -0.30 -5.97 -11.16
N ASP A 51 -1.03 -5.39 -12.11
CA ASP A 51 -2.21 -6.04 -12.70
C ASP A 51 -1.86 -7.34 -13.43
N TYR A 52 -0.72 -7.35 -14.14
CA TYR A 52 -0.25 -8.54 -14.81
C TYR A 52 0.15 -9.64 -13.81
N LEU A 53 0.75 -9.30 -12.66
CA LEU A 53 0.99 -10.26 -11.58
C LEU A 53 -0.33 -10.84 -11.05
N ILE A 54 -1.32 -9.99 -10.79
CA ILE A 54 -2.65 -10.42 -10.32
C ILE A 54 -3.25 -11.41 -11.32
N GLY A 55 -3.32 -11.05 -12.60
CA GLY A 55 -3.84 -11.93 -13.64
C GLY A 55 -3.05 -13.24 -13.79
N ALA A 56 -1.73 -13.21 -13.61
CA ALA A 56 -0.90 -14.42 -13.65
C ALA A 56 -1.18 -15.36 -12.47
N LEU A 57 -1.37 -14.81 -11.26
CA LEU A 57 -1.73 -15.58 -10.06
C LEU A 57 -3.15 -16.17 -10.18
N GLU A 58 -4.13 -15.36 -10.60
CA GLU A 58 -5.50 -15.80 -10.86
C GLU A 58 -5.51 -16.94 -11.88
N TYR A 59 -4.83 -16.77 -13.02
CA TYR A 59 -4.77 -17.78 -14.07
C TYR A 59 -4.14 -19.08 -13.61
N PHE A 60 -3.04 -19.01 -12.85
CA PHE A 60 -2.38 -20.21 -12.33
C PHE A 60 -3.30 -21.00 -11.39
N VAL A 61 -3.91 -20.31 -10.42
CA VAL A 61 -4.81 -20.95 -9.46
C VAL A 61 -6.06 -21.50 -10.15
N GLU A 62 -6.67 -20.74 -11.07
CA GLU A 62 -7.82 -21.20 -11.88
C GLU A 62 -7.50 -22.44 -12.70
N HIS A 63 -6.31 -22.49 -13.31
CA HIS A 63 -5.88 -23.66 -14.05
C HIS A 63 -5.77 -24.90 -13.17
N GLU A 64 -5.24 -24.78 -11.94
CA GLU A 64 -5.24 -25.90 -11.00
C GLU A 64 -6.65 -26.27 -10.54
N ILE A 65 -7.52 -25.29 -10.24
CA ILE A 65 -8.93 -25.52 -9.90
C ILE A 65 -9.63 -26.28 -11.04
N SER A 66 -9.38 -25.94 -12.30
CA SER A 66 -10.02 -26.57 -13.46
C SER A 66 -9.73 -28.07 -13.62
N LYS A 67 -8.65 -28.56 -12.98
CA LYS A 67 -8.28 -29.98 -12.95
C LYS A 67 -8.77 -30.70 -11.70
N CYS A 68 -9.28 -29.97 -10.72
CA CYS A 68 -9.72 -30.52 -9.44
C CYS A 68 -11.15 -31.05 -9.53
N GLU A 69 -11.48 -31.97 -8.63
CA GLU A 69 -12.86 -32.33 -8.33
C GLU A 69 -13.27 -31.70 -7.00
N LEU A 70 -14.49 -31.18 -6.93
CA LEU A 70 -15.05 -30.75 -5.64
C LEU A 70 -15.35 -31.97 -4.78
N ARG A 71 -14.75 -32.02 -3.60
CA ARG A 71 -14.91 -33.13 -2.66
C ARG A 71 -15.25 -32.62 -1.28
N LYS A 72 -15.96 -33.48 -0.53
CA LYS A 72 -16.23 -33.26 0.89
C LYS A 72 -15.05 -33.79 1.69
N VAL A 73 -14.38 -32.89 2.37
CA VAL A 73 -13.24 -33.19 3.22
C VAL A 73 -13.72 -33.28 4.67
N SER A 74 -13.38 -34.37 5.34
CA SER A 74 -13.76 -34.64 6.72
C SER A 74 -13.11 -33.62 7.66
N SER A 75 -13.89 -33.12 8.63
CA SER A 75 -13.37 -32.23 9.68
C SER A 75 -12.30 -32.90 10.56
N ALA A 76 -12.24 -34.23 10.58
CA ALA A 76 -11.22 -34.99 11.31
C ALA A 76 -9.79 -34.59 10.90
N ILE A 77 -9.55 -34.33 9.60
CA ILE A 77 -8.22 -33.93 9.10
C ILE A 77 -7.76 -32.60 9.74
N PHE A 78 -8.69 -31.66 9.90
CA PHE A 78 -8.43 -30.38 10.55
C PHE A 78 -8.24 -30.51 12.06
N GLN A 79 -9.06 -31.36 12.70
CA GLN A 79 -8.97 -31.63 14.13
C GLN A 79 -7.64 -32.30 14.50
N GLU A 80 -7.22 -33.31 13.73
CA GLU A 80 -5.92 -33.97 13.88
C GLU A 80 -4.78 -32.98 13.65
N LYS A 81 -4.88 -32.13 12.61
CA LYS A 81 -3.83 -31.14 12.34
C LYS A 81 -3.74 -30.09 13.44
N PHE A 82 -4.88 -29.63 13.97
CA PHE A 82 -4.92 -28.71 15.09
C PHE A 82 -4.31 -29.34 16.35
N ALA A 83 -4.62 -30.61 16.64
CA ALA A 83 -4.06 -31.32 17.78
C ALA A 83 -2.52 -31.42 17.71
N ASP A 84 -1.95 -31.69 16.53
CA ASP A 84 -0.50 -31.66 16.28
C ASP A 84 0.10 -30.27 16.58
N ILE A 85 -0.52 -29.21 16.07
CA ILE A 85 -0.06 -27.82 16.29
C ILE A 85 -0.12 -27.48 17.78
N ARG A 86 -1.25 -27.77 18.43
CA ARG A 86 -1.47 -27.50 19.85
C ARG A 86 -0.42 -28.19 20.72
N ALA A 87 -0.14 -29.47 20.47
CA ALA A 87 0.89 -30.20 21.19
C ALA A 87 2.27 -29.55 21.03
N LYS A 88 2.63 -29.09 19.82
CA LYS A 88 3.89 -28.38 19.57
C LYS A 88 3.96 -27.05 20.33
N VAL A 89 2.89 -26.26 20.33
CA VAL A 89 2.82 -24.99 21.09
C VAL A 89 2.94 -25.25 22.59
N GLU A 90 2.14 -26.17 23.14
CA GLU A 90 2.15 -26.48 24.59
C GLU A 90 3.51 -27.01 25.07
N SER A 91 4.24 -27.71 24.19
CA SER A 91 5.59 -28.21 24.49
C SER A 91 6.70 -27.15 24.36
N ASN A 92 6.46 -26.04 23.66
CA ASN A 92 7.49 -25.05 23.36
C ASN A 92 7.67 -24.08 24.55
N PRO A 93 8.87 -24.02 25.16
CA PRO A 93 9.15 -23.16 26.31
C PRO A 93 8.94 -21.67 26.06
N LEU A 94 9.02 -21.21 24.81
CA LEU A 94 8.82 -19.80 24.44
C LEU A 94 7.41 -19.28 24.72
N TYR A 95 6.41 -20.17 24.77
CA TYR A 95 5.03 -19.79 25.08
C TYR A 95 4.69 -19.96 26.56
N ASN A 96 5.65 -20.34 27.39
CA ASN A 96 5.45 -20.51 28.82
C ASN A 96 5.86 -19.26 29.59
N GLU A 97 5.06 -18.90 30.59
CA GLU A 97 5.39 -17.88 31.59
C GLU A 97 5.57 -18.52 32.96
N ASN A 98 6.50 -17.96 33.74
CA ASN A 98 6.71 -18.40 35.11
C ASN A 98 5.62 -17.79 36.00
N GLN A 99 4.67 -18.63 36.42
CA GLN A 99 3.62 -18.25 37.35
C GLN A 99 3.77 -19.05 38.64
N ASN A 100 4.06 -18.36 39.75
CA ASN A 100 4.24 -18.97 41.07
C ASN A 100 5.30 -20.09 41.12
N GLY A 101 6.39 -19.98 40.35
CA GLY A 101 7.48 -20.95 40.34
C GLY A 101 7.23 -22.18 39.45
N LEU A 102 6.11 -22.20 38.70
CA LEU A 102 5.82 -23.20 37.68
C LEU A 102 5.75 -22.54 36.30
N ASN A 103 6.44 -23.13 35.32
CA ASN A 103 6.29 -22.74 33.92
C ASN A 103 4.95 -23.28 33.41
N ARG A 104 4.05 -22.38 33.05
CA ARG A 104 2.74 -22.69 32.48
C ARG A 104 2.55 -21.92 31.18
N LEU A 105 1.72 -22.43 30.29
CA LEU A 105 1.38 -21.75 29.05
C LEU A 105 0.85 -20.35 29.36
N ASN A 106 1.35 -19.35 28.62
CA ASN A 106 0.91 -17.96 28.71
C ASN A 106 -0.63 -17.93 28.61
N PRO A 107 -1.34 -17.22 29.51
CA PRO A 107 -2.80 -17.19 29.54
C PRO A 107 -3.46 -16.75 28.22
N ALA A 108 -2.86 -15.81 27.49
CA ALA A 108 -3.35 -15.37 26.19
C ALA A 108 -3.21 -16.46 25.12
N ILE A 109 -2.10 -17.22 25.14
CA ILE A 109 -1.93 -18.38 24.24
C ILE A 109 -2.90 -19.50 24.63
N ALA A 110 -3.12 -19.74 25.93
CA ALA A 110 -4.06 -20.74 26.40
C ALA A 110 -5.52 -20.41 26.00
N ASP A 111 -5.92 -19.15 26.13
CA ASP A 111 -7.22 -18.66 25.66
C ASP A 111 -7.36 -18.84 24.15
N LEU A 112 -6.34 -18.41 23.39
CA LEU A 112 -6.28 -18.58 21.94
C LEU A 112 -6.48 -20.05 21.52
N MET A 113 -5.74 -20.98 22.14
CA MET A 113 -5.86 -22.42 21.85
C MET A 113 -7.25 -22.96 22.19
N THR A 114 -7.87 -22.49 23.27
CA THR A 114 -9.22 -22.91 23.68
C THR A 114 -10.28 -22.44 22.67
N ARG A 115 -10.16 -21.20 22.18
CA ARG A 115 -11.05 -20.66 21.15
C ARG A 115 -10.89 -21.39 19.82
N CYS A 116 -9.65 -21.63 19.39
CA CYS A 116 -9.36 -22.44 18.21
C CYS A 116 -9.93 -23.86 18.33
N GLN A 117 -9.74 -24.53 19.47
CA GLN A 117 -10.31 -25.87 19.72
C GLN A 117 -11.83 -25.87 19.52
N THR A 118 -12.53 -24.86 20.06
CA THR A 118 -13.98 -24.73 19.91
C THR A 118 -14.39 -24.65 18.44
N ILE A 119 -13.64 -23.93 17.61
CA ILE A 119 -13.93 -23.82 16.16
C ILE A 119 -13.72 -25.17 15.48
N PHE A 120 -12.57 -25.82 15.68
CA PHE A 120 -12.25 -27.07 14.98
C PHE A 120 -13.09 -28.27 15.47
N ASP A 121 -13.51 -28.30 16.73
CA ASP A 121 -14.43 -29.32 17.26
C ASP A 121 -15.82 -29.22 16.63
N ASN A 122 -16.29 -27.99 16.36
CA ASN A 122 -17.59 -27.74 15.75
C ASN A 122 -17.54 -27.64 14.21
N LEU A 123 -16.37 -27.85 13.61
CA LEU A 123 -16.18 -27.76 12.17
C LEU A 123 -16.96 -28.88 11.46
N LYS A 124 -17.80 -28.48 10.51
CA LYS A 124 -18.51 -29.39 9.60
C LYS A 124 -17.60 -29.83 8.47
N GLU A 125 -18.04 -30.82 7.69
CA GLU A 125 -17.35 -31.19 6.45
C GLU A 125 -17.22 -29.98 5.52
N MET A 126 -16.03 -29.81 4.95
CA MET A 126 -15.72 -28.71 4.04
C MET A 126 -15.82 -29.20 2.60
N THR A 127 -16.55 -28.49 1.75
CA THR A 127 -16.59 -28.80 0.31
C THR A 127 -15.57 -27.93 -0.39
N ILE A 128 -14.46 -28.50 -0.86
CA ILE A 128 -13.34 -27.76 -1.46
C ILE A 128 -12.78 -28.50 -2.69
N PRO A 129 -12.09 -27.80 -3.62
CA PRO A 129 -11.43 -28.45 -4.75
C PRO A 129 -10.21 -29.23 -4.26
N GLU A 130 -10.22 -30.56 -4.39
CA GLU A 130 -9.07 -31.40 -4.06
C GLU A 130 -8.24 -31.65 -5.32
N GLY A 131 -6.94 -31.35 -5.24
CA GLY A 131 -6.02 -31.51 -6.35
C GLY A 131 -4.69 -30.78 -6.13
N VAL A 132 -3.85 -30.77 -7.16
CA VAL A 132 -2.47 -30.26 -7.06
C VAL A 132 -2.46 -28.78 -6.67
N CYS A 133 -1.56 -28.45 -5.75
CA CYS A 133 -1.26 -27.07 -5.37
C CYS A 133 0.25 -26.84 -5.25
N HIS A 134 0.66 -25.59 -5.07
CA HIS A 134 2.02 -25.24 -4.70
C HIS A 134 2.30 -25.53 -3.22
N GLY A 135 1.28 -25.34 -2.36
CA GLY A 135 1.29 -25.64 -0.93
C GLY A 135 1.94 -24.55 -0.06
N ASP A 136 2.91 -23.81 -0.61
CA ASP A 136 3.49 -22.62 0.04
C ASP A 136 3.67 -21.43 -0.93
N LEU A 137 2.60 -21.02 -1.62
CA LEU A 137 2.62 -19.93 -2.61
C LEU A 137 2.70 -18.53 -1.96
N THR A 138 3.80 -18.27 -1.25
CA THR A 138 4.14 -16.96 -0.69
C THR A 138 4.96 -16.15 -1.69
N PHE A 139 4.98 -14.82 -1.56
CA PHE A 139 5.82 -13.92 -2.34
C PHE A 139 7.31 -14.18 -2.21
N SER A 140 7.79 -14.73 -1.08
CA SER A 140 9.19 -15.17 -0.96
C SER A 140 9.52 -16.35 -1.87
N ASN A 141 8.53 -17.13 -2.26
CA ASN A 141 8.66 -18.31 -3.12
C ASN A 141 8.36 -18.01 -4.59
N ILE A 142 8.29 -16.72 -4.94
CA ILE A 142 8.16 -16.23 -6.31
C ILE A 142 9.42 -15.44 -6.68
N LEU A 143 10.07 -15.85 -7.77
CA LEU A 143 11.17 -15.12 -8.39
C LEU A 143 10.63 -14.25 -9.53
N PHE A 144 10.89 -12.95 -9.47
CA PHE A 144 10.35 -11.96 -10.41
C PHE A 144 11.37 -11.63 -11.51
N ASN A 145 11.14 -12.12 -12.73
CA ASN A 145 11.97 -11.82 -13.90
C ASN A 145 11.14 -11.09 -14.97
N GLY A 146 11.00 -9.77 -14.79
CA GLY A 146 10.11 -8.95 -15.59
C GLY A 146 8.68 -9.46 -15.45
N ASN A 147 8.06 -9.83 -16.58
CA ASN A 147 6.72 -10.38 -16.65
C ASN A 147 6.70 -11.93 -16.68
N ASN A 148 7.78 -12.56 -16.20
CA ASN A 148 7.85 -14.00 -15.97
C ASN A 148 8.05 -14.26 -14.47
N TYR A 149 7.13 -15.01 -13.88
CA TYR A 149 7.16 -15.34 -12.46
C TYR A 149 7.54 -16.80 -12.29
N TYR A 150 8.64 -17.08 -11.59
CA TYR A 150 9.10 -18.44 -11.36
C TYR A 150 8.76 -18.88 -9.94
N LEU A 151 7.97 -19.95 -9.82
CA LEU A 151 7.63 -20.55 -8.53
C LEU A 151 8.74 -21.52 -8.11
N ILE A 152 9.10 -21.47 -6.84
CA ILE A 152 10.11 -22.31 -6.20
C ILE A 152 9.59 -22.81 -4.85
N ASP A 153 10.25 -23.82 -4.28
CA ASP A 153 9.95 -24.32 -2.94
C ASP A 153 8.50 -24.83 -2.78
N PHE A 154 8.12 -25.77 -3.65
CA PHE A 154 6.84 -26.48 -3.55
C PHE A 154 6.86 -27.40 -2.32
N LEU A 155 5.86 -27.26 -1.44
CA LEU A 155 5.77 -28.01 -0.20
C LEU A 155 4.46 -28.80 -0.15
N ASP A 156 4.53 -30.00 0.43
CA ASP A 156 3.32 -30.80 0.66
C ASP A 156 2.40 -30.10 1.67
N SER A 157 1.10 -30.09 1.36
CA SER A 157 0.07 -29.58 2.26
C SER A 157 -0.60 -30.72 3.04
N PHE A 158 -1.14 -30.42 4.22
CA PHE A 158 -1.96 -31.40 4.96
C PHE A 158 -3.26 -31.73 4.21
N ILE A 159 -3.67 -30.86 3.28
CA ILE A 159 -4.70 -31.07 2.26
C ILE A 159 -4.19 -30.45 0.97
N GLU A 160 -4.08 -31.24 -0.09
CA GLU A 160 -3.75 -30.78 -1.44
C GLU A 160 -4.98 -30.10 -2.07
N THR A 161 -4.97 -28.77 -2.08
CA THR A 161 -6.07 -27.97 -2.61
C THR A 161 -5.57 -26.62 -3.11
N PRO A 162 -6.03 -26.13 -4.28
CA PRO A 162 -5.74 -24.77 -4.74
C PRO A 162 -6.21 -23.67 -3.76
N LEU A 163 -7.17 -23.98 -2.86
CA LEU A 163 -7.55 -23.05 -1.79
C LEU A 163 -6.37 -22.73 -0.86
N GLN A 164 -5.45 -23.68 -0.65
CA GLN A 164 -4.24 -23.46 0.13
C GLN A 164 -3.32 -22.43 -0.54
N ASP A 165 -3.22 -22.44 -1.86
CA ASP A 165 -2.43 -21.46 -2.61
C ASP A 165 -3.02 -20.04 -2.50
N ILE A 166 -4.35 -19.91 -2.58
CA ILE A 166 -5.02 -18.61 -2.37
C ILE A 166 -4.75 -18.09 -0.95
N VAL A 167 -4.86 -18.95 0.05
CA VAL A 167 -4.56 -18.66 1.46
C VAL A 167 -3.10 -18.22 1.65
N LYS A 168 -2.16 -18.81 0.90
CA LYS A 168 -0.74 -18.46 0.93
C LYS A 168 -0.43 -17.13 0.25
N ILE A 169 -1.08 -16.82 -0.88
CA ILE A 169 -1.00 -15.49 -1.49
C ILE A 169 -1.50 -14.44 -0.49
N ARG A 170 -2.68 -14.69 0.11
CA ARG A 170 -3.30 -13.77 1.08
C ARG A 170 -2.55 -13.68 2.41
N GLN A 171 -1.74 -14.68 2.75
CA GLN A 171 -0.78 -14.60 3.85
C GLN A 171 0.17 -13.40 3.70
N ASP A 172 0.60 -13.10 2.48
CA ASP A 172 1.45 -11.94 2.20
C ASP A 172 0.66 -10.68 1.89
N THR A 173 -0.43 -10.79 1.14
CA THR A 173 -1.18 -9.61 0.66
C THR A 173 -2.10 -9.02 1.71
N ALA A 174 -2.63 -9.81 2.64
CA ALA A 174 -3.42 -9.30 3.78
C ALA A 174 -2.56 -9.15 5.05
N TYR A 175 -1.70 -10.12 5.34
CA TYR A 175 -1.00 -10.21 6.63
C TYR A 175 0.51 -9.93 6.55
N ARG A 176 1.03 -9.51 5.39
CA ARG A 176 2.43 -9.05 5.24
C ARG A 176 3.46 -10.02 5.82
N TRP A 177 3.22 -11.31 5.71
CA TRP A 177 4.07 -12.31 6.36
C TRP A 177 5.54 -12.24 5.92
N SER A 178 5.80 -12.33 4.62
CA SER A 178 7.15 -12.28 4.05
C SER A 178 7.84 -10.94 4.33
N GLN A 179 7.08 -9.87 4.57
CA GLN A 179 7.61 -8.57 4.96
C GLN A 179 8.24 -8.61 6.36
N LEU A 180 7.70 -9.39 7.30
CA LEU A 180 8.24 -9.51 8.67
C LEU A 180 9.64 -10.10 8.70
N MET A 181 9.95 -10.98 7.75
CA MET A 181 11.24 -11.64 7.62
C MET A 181 12.26 -10.82 6.81
N TYR A 182 11.84 -9.70 6.21
CA TYR A 182 12.70 -8.89 5.36
C TYR A 182 13.48 -7.85 6.16
N THR A 183 14.81 -7.90 6.07
CA THR A 183 15.73 -7.13 6.94
C THR A 183 16.31 -5.87 6.30
N LYS A 184 16.22 -5.72 4.97
CA LYS A 184 16.77 -4.53 4.28
C LYS A 184 15.79 -3.36 4.36
N LYS A 185 16.26 -2.15 4.05
CA LYS A 185 15.41 -0.96 3.94
C LYS A 185 14.59 -1.03 2.65
N TYR A 186 13.32 -0.67 2.74
CA TYR A 186 12.40 -0.55 1.61
C TYR A 186 11.30 0.48 1.93
N ASP A 187 10.52 0.80 0.91
CA ASP A 187 9.33 1.64 1.06
C ASP A 187 8.12 0.81 1.52
N ALA A 188 7.86 0.84 2.83
CA ALA A 188 6.77 0.08 3.43
C ALA A 188 5.37 0.58 3.04
N VAL A 189 5.22 1.88 2.75
CA VAL A 189 3.94 2.45 2.34
C VAL A 189 3.60 1.99 0.93
N ARG A 190 4.57 2.05 0.01
CA ARG A 190 4.40 1.52 -1.34
C ARG A 190 4.08 0.02 -1.33
N LEU A 191 4.84 -0.78 -0.59
CA LEU A 191 4.58 -2.23 -0.49
C LEU A 191 3.17 -2.48 0.04
N ARG A 192 2.75 -1.74 1.07
CA ARG A 192 1.40 -1.84 1.63
C ARG A 192 0.33 -1.57 0.57
N ILE A 193 0.45 -0.47 -0.18
CA ILE A 193 -0.47 -0.11 -1.27
C ILE A 193 -0.59 -1.24 -2.30
N VAL A 194 0.55 -1.80 -2.74
CA VAL A 194 0.55 -2.90 -3.71
C VAL A 194 -0.12 -4.14 -3.15
N CYS A 195 0.25 -4.57 -1.94
CA CYS A 195 -0.35 -5.74 -1.30
C CYS A 195 -1.86 -5.55 -1.06
N ASP A 196 -2.32 -4.36 -0.63
CA ASP A 196 -3.74 -4.06 -0.42
C ASP A 196 -4.53 -4.17 -1.74
N LYS A 197 -3.95 -3.67 -2.85
CA LYS A 197 -4.52 -3.85 -4.19
C LYS A 197 -4.60 -5.31 -4.59
N ILE A 198 -3.51 -6.07 -4.48
CA ILE A 198 -3.46 -7.49 -4.85
C ILE A 198 -4.47 -8.29 -4.01
N ASP A 199 -4.49 -8.08 -2.68
CA ASP A 199 -5.42 -8.81 -1.80
C ASP A 199 -6.87 -8.56 -2.19
N ARG A 200 -7.23 -7.30 -2.41
CA ARG A 200 -8.61 -6.92 -2.76
C ARG A 200 -9.06 -7.52 -4.08
N GLU A 201 -8.21 -7.51 -5.11
CA GLU A 201 -8.57 -8.10 -6.42
C GLU A 201 -8.67 -9.62 -6.33
N ILE A 202 -7.70 -10.29 -5.70
CA ILE A 202 -7.70 -11.76 -5.52
C ILE A 202 -8.92 -12.20 -4.71
N ASP A 203 -9.21 -11.55 -3.58
CA ASP A 203 -10.35 -11.87 -2.72
C ASP A 203 -11.68 -11.68 -3.47
N GLN A 204 -11.84 -10.54 -4.16
CA GLN A 204 -13.05 -10.27 -4.96
C GLN A 204 -13.22 -11.26 -6.10
N TYR A 205 -12.14 -11.65 -6.77
CA TYR A 205 -12.16 -12.59 -7.88
C TYR A 205 -12.73 -13.94 -7.45
N PHE A 206 -12.14 -14.56 -6.42
CA PHE A 206 -12.57 -15.87 -5.96
C PHE A 206 -13.91 -15.83 -5.22
N THR A 207 -14.21 -14.76 -4.47
CA THR A 207 -15.53 -14.54 -3.84
C THR A 207 -16.65 -14.51 -4.88
N ARG A 208 -16.46 -13.83 -6.02
CA ARG A 208 -17.51 -13.74 -7.05
C ARG A 208 -17.76 -15.07 -7.79
N LYS A 209 -16.79 -15.97 -7.80
CA LYS A 209 -16.82 -17.19 -8.61
C LYS A 209 -17.20 -18.45 -7.84
N TYR A 210 -16.79 -18.54 -6.57
CA TYR A 210 -16.80 -19.82 -5.87
C TYR A 210 -17.42 -19.74 -4.48
N GLN A 211 -18.57 -20.40 -4.31
CA GLN A 211 -19.21 -20.51 -3.00
C GLN A 211 -18.30 -21.22 -1.98
N TRP A 212 -17.58 -22.26 -2.41
CA TRP A 212 -16.63 -22.95 -1.54
C TRP A 212 -15.49 -22.03 -1.05
N TYR A 213 -15.16 -20.96 -1.75
CA TYR A 213 -14.17 -20.01 -1.28
C TYR A 213 -14.71 -19.21 -0.10
N ILE A 214 -15.91 -18.64 -0.26
CA ILE A 214 -16.61 -17.87 0.76
C ILE A 214 -16.77 -18.70 2.04
N ASP A 215 -17.26 -19.94 1.90
CA ASP A 215 -17.61 -20.80 3.02
C ASP A 215 -16.37 -21.26 3.81
N ASN A 216 -15.21 -21.40 3.17
CA ASN A 216 -14.08 -22.13 3.72
C ASN A 216 -12.80 -21.29 3.93
N TYR A 217 -12.65 -20.15 3.25
CA TYR A 217 -11.41 -19.36 3.26
C TYR A 217 -10.96 -18.98 4.67
N ARG A 218 -11.87 -18.49 5.53
CA ARG A 218 -11.49 -17.97 6.85
C ARG A 218 -10.96 -19.06 7.78
N VAL A 219 -11.59 -20.23 7.79
CA VAL A 219 -11.13 -21.38 8.57
C VAL A 219 -9.77 -21.87 8.05
N MET A 220 -9.60 -21.92 6.73
CA MET A 220 -8.30 -22.27 6.13
C MET A 220 -7.22 -21.24 6.46
N GLN A 221 -7.53 -19.94 6.43
CA GLN A 221 -6.61 -18.88 6.78
C GLN A 221 -6.21 -18.95 8.26
N LEU A 222 -7.17 -19.19 9.16
CA LEU A 222 -6.92 -19.43 10.58
C LEU A 222 -5.96 -20.61 10.78
N MET A 223 -6.24 -21.76 10.16
CA MET A 223 -5.37 -22.93 10.20
C MET A 223 -3.97 -22.60 9.65
N ASN A 224 -3.89 -21.86 8.55
CA ASN A 224 -2.63 -21.49 7.92
C ASN A 224 -1.75 -20.63 8.83
N ILE A 225 -2.29 -19.61 9.49
CA ILE A 225 -1.53 -18.79 10.44
C ILE A 225 -1.18 -19.62 11.70
N LEU A 226 -2.09 -20.48 12.19
CA LEU A 226 -1.81 -21.36 13.34
C LEU A 226 -0.64 -22.31 13.08
N ARG A 227 -0.50 -22.82 11.86
CA ARG A 227 0.60 -23.72 11.46
C ARG A 227 1.97 -23.05 11.57
N ILE A 228 2.03 -21.73 11.47
CA ILE A 228 3.27 -20.95 11.56
C ILE A 228 3.70 -20.78 13.02
N LEU A 229 2.71 -20.62 13.92
CA LEU A 229 2.96 -20.26 15.32
C LEU A 229 4.04 -21.13 15.99
N PRO A 230 4.02 -22.48 15.96
CA PRO A 230 5.02 -23.31 16.64
C PRO A 230 6.47 -23.08 16.23
N TYR A 231 6.69 -22.54 15.03
CA TYR A 231 8.01 -22.34 14.43
C TYR A 231 8.49 -20.89 14.57
N ALA A 232 7.68 -19.99 15.15
CA ALA A 232 8.08 -18.61 15.40
C ALA A 232 9.04 -18.54 16.60
N HIS A 233 10.20 -17.90 16.40
CA HIS A 233 11.24 -17.79 17.42
C HIS A 233 11.39 -16.37 18.00
N GLU A 234 10.94 -15.35 17.26
CA GLU A 234 11.06 -13.95 17.67
C GLU A 234 9.80 -13.47 18.39
N GLU A 235 9.96 -12.86 19.57
CA GLU A 235 8.85 -12.38 20.40
C GLU A 235 7.92 -11.41 19.63
N LYS A 236 8.49 -10.50 18.83
CA LYS A 236 7.71 -9.57 17.99
C LYS A 236 6.84 -10.29 16.96
N VAL A 237 7.38 -11.34 16.33
CA VAL A 237 6.65 -12.16 15.35
C VAL A 237 5.57 -12.96 16.07
N ILE A 238 5.84 -13.50 17.24
CA ILE A 238 4.85 -14.19 18.08
C ILE A 238 3.71 -13.25 18.45
N SER A 239 4.00 -12.05 18.98
CA SER A 239 2.96 -11.06 19.32
C SER A 239 2.10 -10.69 18.12
N TYR A 240 2.73 -10.50 16.95
CA TYR A 240 2.02 -10.23 15.71
C TYR A 240 1.09 -11.38 15.29
N LEU A 241 1.60 -12.62 15.29
CA LEU A 241 0.81 -13.81 14.96
C LEU A 241 -0.38 -13.98 15.90
N VAL A 242 -0.17 -13.78 17.21
CA VAL A 242 -1.25 -13.87 18.21
C VAL A 242 -2.31 -12.79 17.97
N GLN A 243 -1.91 -11.57 17.62
CA GLN A 243 -2.87 -10.51 17.25
C GLN A 243 -3.69 -10.93 16.01
N VAL A 244 -3.03 -11.34 14.93
CA VAL A 244 -3.70 -11.78 13.70
C VAL A 244 -4.66 -12.94 13.94
N LEU A 245 -4.25 -13.92 14.76
CA LEU A 245 -5.08 -15.06 15.12
C LEU A 245 -6.31 -14.63 15.91
N ASN A 246 -6.19 -13.68 16.84
CA ASN A 246 -7.33 -13.14 17.58
C ASN A 246 -8.31 -12.39 16.68
N ASP A 247 -7.82 -11.63 15.71
CA ASP A 247 -8.64 -10.91 14.73
C ASP A 247 -9.41 -11.91 13.84
N LEU A 248 -8.72 -12.93 13.34
CA LEU A 248 -9.31 -14.03 12.56
C LEU A 248 -10.37 -14.79 13.36
N LEU A 249 -10.08 -15.18 14.60
CA LEU A 249 -11.02 -15.88 15.46
C LEU A 249 -12.30 -15.07 15.68
N SER A 250 -12.16 -13.78 15.97
CA SER A 250 -13.30 -12.90 16.21
C SER A 250 -14.21 -12.80 14.98
N SER A 251 -13.63 -12.83 13.77
CA SER A 251 -14.40 -12.84 12.50
C SER A 251 -15.16 -14.16 12.27
N VAL A 252 -14.56 -15.31 12.59
CA VAL A 252 -15.17 -16.64 12.40
C VAL A 252 -16.27 -16.90 13.44
N GLU A 253 -16.04 -16.47 14.69
CA GLU A 253 -17.02 -16.57 15.78
C GLU A 253 -18.28 -15.73 15.50
N GLY A 254 -18.12 -14.57 14.85
CA GLY A 254 -19.22 -13.69 14.46
C GLY A 254 -20.20 -14.32 13.46
N GLU A 255 -19.70 -15.04 12.47
CA GLU A 255 -20.54 -15.74 11.48
C GLU A 255 -21.30 -16.91 12.09
N THR A 256 -20.64 -17.68 12.96
CA THR A 256 -21.26 -18.81 13.68
C THR A 256 -22.46 -18.37 14.54
N ARG A 257 -22.47 -17.11 15.01
CA ARG A 257 -23.60 -16.51 15.76
C ARG A 257 -24.71 -16.01 14.83
N ASN A 258 -24.38 -15.47 13.67
CA ASN A 258 -25.36 -15.00 12.69
C ASN A 258 -26.10 -16.16 11.99
N GLU A 259 -25.46 -17.32 11.80
CA GLU A 259 -26.13 -18.54 11.28
C GLU A 259 -27.20 -19.12 12.24
N LYS A 260 -27.19 -18.74 13.52
CA LYS A 260 -28.18 -19.18 14.52
C LYS A 260 -29.35 -18.19 14.71
N GLY A 261 -29.43 -17.14 13.91
CA GLY A 261 -30.44 -16.10 14.05
C GLY A 261 -30.92 -15.55 12.70
N CYS A 262 -31.68 -16.35 11.94
CA CYS A 262 -32.45 -15.85 10.80
C CYS A 262 -33.90 -16.34 10.85
N GLU A 263 -34.75 -15.57 11.53
CA GLU A 263 -36.17 -15.42 11.19
C GLU A 263 -36.47 -13.93 11.01
N GLY A 264 -36.94 -13.57 9.80
CA GLY A 264 -37.81 -12.43 9.49
C GLY A 264 -37.33 -11.01 9.77
N ASN A 265 -37.04 -10.24 8.72
CA ASN A 265 -38.03 -9.29 8.19
C ASN A 265 -37.48 -8.50 6.99
N GLU A 266 -38.26 -8.52 5.92
CA GLU A 266 -38.24 -7.56 4.83
C GLU A 266 -38.86 -6.22 5.30
N ASN A 267 -38.21 -5.11 4.95
CA ASN A 267 -38.78 -3.87 4.41
C ASN A 267 -37.93 -2.65 4.81
N GLY A 268 -37.43 -1.94 3.80
CA GLY A 268 -36.76 -0.65 3.95
C GLY A 268 -36.68 0.06 2.60
N GLU A 269 -37.69 0.88 2.31
CA GLU A 269 -37.79 1.72 1.12
C GLU A 269 -36.61 2.69 1.01
N MET A 270 -35.93 2.72 -0.14
CA MET A 270 -34.99 3.78 -0.51
C MET A 270 -35.76 5.02 -0.98
N LYS A 271 -35.60 6.11 -0.25
CA LYS A 271 -35.97 7.45 -0.72
C LYS A 271 -34.89 7.95 -1.68
N ASN A 272 -35.28 8.14 -2.94
CA ASN A 272 -34.53 8.87 -3.95
C ASN A 272 -34.52 10.37 -3.61
N GLU A 273 -33.37 10.90 -3.20
CA GLU A 273 -33.11 12.34 -3.26
C GLU A 273 -32.53 12.69 -4.63
N LYS A 274 -33.32 13.47 -5.38
CA LYS A 274 -32.88 14.14 -6.60
C LYS A 274 -31.91 15.26 -6.22
N CYS A 275 -30.62 15.06 -6.44
CA CYS A 275 -29.70 16.19 -6.56
C CYS A 275 -29.98 16.93 -7.87
N THR A 276 -30.34 18.20 -7.74
CA THR A 276 -30.53 19.15 -8.82
C THR A 276 -29.19 19.44 -9.50
N ASN A 277 -29.12 19.14 -10.79
CA ASN A 277 -28.06 19.59 -11.68
C ASN A 277 -28.10 21.11 -11.82
N ASP A 278 -27.24 21.79 -11.07
CA ASP A 278 -26.64 23.04 -11.48
C ASP A 278 -25.14 22.79 -11.51
N ASN A 279 -24.57 22.58 -12.70
CA ASN A 279 -23.12 22.53 -12.89
C ASN A 279 -22.61 23.96 -13.09
N PRO A 280 -22.11 24.66 -12.05
CA PRO A 280 -21.14 25.71 -12.28
C PRO A 280 -19.90 25.07 -12.91
N SER A 281 -19.18 25.85 -13.72
CA SER A 281 -17.82 25.50 -14.13
C SER A 281 -17.02 25.03 -12.90
N PRO A 282 -16.26 23.92 -12.98
CA PRO A 282 -15.61 23.35 -11.82
C PRO A 282 -14.63 24.37 -11.24
N GLU A 283 -14.88 24.83 -10.01
CA GLU A 283 -13.98 25.71 -9.26
C GLU A 283 -12.60 25.08 -9.19
N ARG A 284 -11.56 25.90 -9.38
CA ARG A 284 -10.17 25.47 -9.38
C ARG A 284 -9.40 26.17 -8.28
N THR A 285 -8.94 25.38 -7.32
CA THR A 285 -8.24 25.88 -6.13
C THR A 285 -6.77 25.52 -6.15
N LEU A 286 -5.88 26.49 -5.88
CA LEU A 286 -4.47 26.22 -5.63
C LEU A 286 -4.24 26.05 -4.12
N ILE A 287 -3.51 25.01 -3.72
CA ILE A 287 -3.06 24.79 -2.34
C ILE A 287 -1.53 24.77 -2.32
N MET A 288 -0.94 25.65 -1.51
CA MET A 288 0.48 25.65 -1.21
C MET A 288 0.70 25.22 0.24
N PRO A 289 1.00 23.92 0.50
CA PRO A 289 1.13 23.41 1.86
C PRO A 289 2.51 23.74 2.46
N ILE A 290 2.55 24.67 3.41
CA ILE A 290 3.77 25.10 4.13
C ILE A 290 3.62 24.88 5.65
N ALA A 291 3.22 23.66 6.04
CA ALA A 291 2.93 23.30 7.42
C ALA A 291 3.91 22.28 8.04
N ALA A 292 5.15 22.22 7.54
CA ALA A 292 6.16 21.32 8.10
C ALA A 292 6.63 21.80 9.50
N ASP A 293 6.67 20.88 10.46
CA ASP A 293 7.18 21.14 11.82
C ASP A 293 8.52 20.42 12.06
N LYS A 294 9.62 21.07 11.68
CA LYS A 294 10.98 20.54 11.91
C LYS A 294 11.53 21.09 13.21
N SER A 295 12.33 20.30 13.92
CA SER A 295 12.98 20.70 15.19
C SER A 295 13.82 21.98 15.05
N GLU A 296 14.45 22.20 13.90
CA GLU A 296 15.20 23.43 13.59
C GLU A 296 14.32 24.68 13.54
N TYR A 297 13.01 24.55 13.29
CA TYR A 297 12.08 25.69 13.26
C TYR A 297 11.79 26.26 14.66
N LYS A 298 12.21 25.53 15.71
CA LYS A 298 12.26 26.05 17.08
C LYS A 298 13.29 27.16 17.26
N THR A 299 14.28 27.30 16.39
CA THR A 299 15.30 28.35 16.50
C THR A 299 15.51 29.14 15.22
N ARG A 300 15.04 28.66 14.06
CA ARG A 300 15.27 29.27 12.75
C ARG A 300 13.98 29.37 11.93
N LEU A 301 13.78 30.51 11.26
CA LEU A 301 12.67 30.67 10.31
C LEU A 301 12.80 29.65 9.16
N PRO A 302 11.72 28.95 8.76
CA PRO A 302 11.74 28.05 7.60
C PRO A 302 12.18 28.78 6.33
N ARG A 303 13.03 28.12 5.52
CA ARG A 303 13.70 28.74 4.37
C ARG A 303 12.73 29.36 3.36
N VAL A 304 11.60 28.70 3.12
CA VAL A 304 10.56 29.15 2.19
C VAL A 304 10.00 30.54 2.53
N PHE A 305 10.13 31.00 3.79
CA PHE A 305 9.73 32.34 4.21
C PHE A 305 10.89 33.36 4.22
N LEU A 306 12.11 32.96 3.85
CA LEU A 306 13.22 33.90 3.68
C LEU A 306 12.99 34.76 2.45
N ILE A 307 13.44 36.01 2.56
CA ILE A 307 13.39 37.01 1.50
C ILE A 307 14.68 36.87 0.67
N ALA A 308 14.52 36.73 -0.65
CA ALA A 308 15.62 36.73 -1.60
C ALA A 308 16.17 38.15 -1.82
N GLU A 309 17.26 38.28 -2.57
CA GLU A 309 17.94 39.57 -2.82
C GLU A 309 17.03 40.61 -3.51
N ASP A 310 16.02 40.15 -4.26
CA ASP A 310 15.01 40.97 -4.93
C ASP A 310 13.88 41.46 -3.99
N GLY A 311 13.93 41.12 -2.71
CA GLY A 311 12.93 41.50 -1.72
C GLY A 311 11.68 40.60 -1.69
N VAL A 312 11.64 39.53 -2.49
CA VAL A 312 10.51 38.60 -2.57
C VAL A 312 10.77 37.35 -1.73
N MET A 313 9.77 36.89 -0.98
CA MET A 313 9.86 35.61 -0.26
C MET A 313 9.96 34.42 -1.23
N HIS A 314 10.72 33.37 -0.87
CA HIS A 314 10.85 32.18 -1.71
C HIS A 314 9.51 31.50 -2.03
N CYS A 315 8.60 31.34 -1.06
CA CYS A 315 7.27 30.78 -1.31
C CYS A 315 6.44 31.64 -2.29
N ILE A 316 6.64 32.97 -2.26
CA ILE A 316 5.97 33.90 -3.17
C ILE A 316 6.61 33.83 -4.56
N ARG A 317 7.93 33.65 -4.68
CA ARG A 317 8.60 33.34 -5.96
C ARG A 317 8.07 32.04 -6.56
N ALA A 318 7.95 30.98 -5.76
CA ALA A 318 7.36 29.72 -6.17
C ALA A 318 5.91 29.91 -6.68
N LEU A 319 5.10 30.69 -5.95
CA LEU A 319 3.72 30.96 -6.35
C LEU A 319 3.65 31.76 -7.66
N LYS A 320 4.43 32.83 -7.79
CA LYS A 320 4.46 33.70 -8.99
C LYS A 320 4.99 33.04 -10.25
N SER A 321 5.63 31.88 -10.13
CA SER A 321 6.03 31.08 -11.31
C SER A 321 4.83 30.52 -12.08
N LEU A 322 3.64 30.53 -11.47
CA LEU A 322 2.38 30.10 -12.09
C LEU A 322 1.53 31.31 -12.52
N ASN A 323 0.64 31.09 -13.49
CA ASN A 323 -0.38 32.07 -13.85
C ASN A 323 -1.55 32.02 -12.85
N LEU A 324 -1.52 32.91 -11.85
CA LEU A 324 -2.47 32.97 -10.75
C LEU A 324 -3.91 33.34 -11.15
N SER A 325 -4.12 33.91 -12.34
CA SER A 325 -5.47 34.28 -12.83
C SER A 325 -6.35 33.08 -13.18
N ARG A 326 -5.77 31.86 -13.18
CA ARG A 326 -6.45 30.60 -13.51
C ARG A 326 -7.08 29.90 -12.32
N TYR A 327 -6.88 30.43 -11.12
CA TYR A 327 -7.38 29.84 -9.88
C TYR A 327 -8.38 30.79 -9.24
N ASP A 328 -9.56 30.26 -8.93
CA ASP A 328 -10.63 30.99 -8.24
C ASP A 328 -10.20 31.31 -6.80
N HIS A 329 -9.52 30.35 -6.17
CA HIS A 329 -9.01 30.44 -4.82
C HIS A 329 -7.56 29.97 -4.73
N ILE A 330 -6.75 30.67 -3.94
CA ILE A 330 -5.37 30.28 -3.62
C ILE A 330 -5.24 30.23 -2.10
N TYR A 331 -4.84 29.07 -1.57
CA TYR A 331 -4.61 28.87 -0.15
C TYR A 331 -3.14 28.60 0.14
N ILE A 332 -2.52 29.41 0.99
CA ILE A 332 -1.21 29.13 1.58
C ILE A 332 -1.43 28.63 3.00
N THR A 333 -1.13 27.36 3.24
CA THR A 333 -1.39 26.72 4.53
C THR A 333 -0.14 26.74 5.40
N ILE A 334 -0.25 27.24 6.63
CA ILE A 334 0.84 27.38 7.61
C ILE A 334 0.43 26.85 8.99
N LEU A 335 1.41 26.68 9.90
CA LEU A 335 1.15 26.29 11.29
C LEU A 335 1.03 27.49 12.22
N ARG A 336 0.03 27.47 13.12
CA ARG A 336 -0.24 28.54 14.11
C ARG A 336 0.97 28.91 14.94
N HIS A 337 1.66 27.92 15.53
CA HIS A 337 2.78 28.20 16.41
C HIS A 337 3.98 28.85 15.68
N LEU A 338 4.13 28.59 14.37
CA LEU A 338 5.15 29.26 13.54
C LEU A 338 4.68 30.67 13.15
N ASP A 339 3.38 30.82 12.87
CA ASP A 339 2.77 32.11 12.57
C ASP A 339 2.94 33.09 13.74
N GLU A 340 2.51 32.71 14.93
CA GLU A 340 2.61 33.53 16.15
C GLU A 340 4.06 33.95 16.46
N LYS A 341 5.01 33.04 16.22
CA LYS A 341 6.42 33.28 16.52
C LYS A 341 7.11 34.19 15.51
N TYR A 342 6.77 34.06 14.22
CA TYR A 342 7.47 34.73 13.13
C TYR A 342 6.62 35.77 12.38
N ALA A 343 5.41 36.03 12.87
CA ALA A 343 4.39 36.88 12.26
C ALA A 343 4.19 36.55 10.76
N LEU A 344 4.07 35.26 10.43
CA LEU A 344 4.09 34.79 9.04
C LEU A 344 2.93 35.36 8.24
N SER A 345 1.72 35.36 8.81
CA SER A 345 0.50 35.88 8.19
C SER A 345 0.66 37.35 7.81
N GLU A 346 1.14 38.19 8.73
CA GLU A 346 1.36 39.61 8.45
C GLU A 346 2.39 39.82 7.33
N ARG A 347 3.47 39.06 7.35
CA ARG A 347 4.54 39.17 6.35
C ARG A 347 4.10 38.67 4.97
N LEU A 348 3.32 37.59 4.91
CA LEU A 348 2.73 37.08 3.68
C LEU A 348 1.71 38.06 3.10
N ILE A 349 0.83 38.64 3.93
CA ILE A 349 -0.13 39.67 3.49
C ILE A 349 0.59 40.90 2.92
N LEU A 350 1.72 41.29 3.52
CA LEU A 350 2.55 42.37 2.97
C LEU A 350 3.13 41.98 1.60
N GLN A 351 3.64 40.75 1.47
CA GLN A 351 4.16 40.26 0.20
C GLN A 351 3.08 40.15 -0.89
N PHE A 352 1.85 39.76 -0.54
CA PHE A 352 0.71 39.76 -1.47
C PHE A 352 0.45 41.16 -2.00
N ARG A 353 0.41 42.17 -1.12
CA ARG A 353 0.24 43.58 -1.50
C ARG A 353 1.37 44.09 -2.41
N ILE A 354 2.62 43.82 -2.05
CA ILE A 354 3.80 44.23 -2.84
C ILE A 354 3.80 43.60 -4.23
N ASN A 355 3.35 42.35 -4.33
CA ASN A 355 3.39 41.57 -5.56
C ASN A 355 2.07 41.57 -6.35
N GLY A 356 1.05 42.33 -5.91
CA GLY A 356 -0.25 42.42 -6.58
C GLY A 356 -1.07 41.12 -6.56
N ILE A 357 -0.88 40.26 -5.56
CA ILE A 357 -1.63 39.01 -5.40
C ILE A 357 -2.91 39.30 -4.62
N THR A 358 -4.08 39.14 -5.24
CA THR A 358 -5.38 39.53 -4.66
C THR A 358 -6.31 38.36 -4.32
N ASN A 359 -6.08 37.19 -4.92
CA ASN A 359 -6.91 35.98 -4.76
C ASN A 359 -6.29 34.92 -3.82
N ALA A 360 -5.30 35.31 -3.01
CA ALA A 360 -4.65 34.43 -2.05
C ALA A 360 -5.12 34.67 -0.61
N GLU A 361 -5.39 33.58 0.09
CA GLU A 361 -5.76 33.52 1.50
C GLU A 361 -4.78 32.63 2.26
N ILE A 362 -4.56 32.94 3.53
CA ILE A 362 -3.69 32.18 4.43
C ILE A 362 -4.56 31.29 5.31
N VAL A 363 -4.25 29.99 5.33
CA VAL A 363 -4.93 29.00 6.17
C VAL A 363 -4.00 28.62 7.31
N VAL A 364 -4.43 28.84 8.55
CA VAL A 364 -3.61 28.59 9.74
C VAL A 364 -4.14 27.34 10.44
N LEU A 365 -3.32 26.29 10.49
CA LEU A 365 -3.62 25.04 11.20
C LEU A 365 -3.13 25.11 12.65
N ASP A 366 -3.97 24.65 13.59
CA ASP A 366 -3.67 24.69 15.03
C ASP A 366 -2.63 23.64 15.43
N GLN A 367 -2.69 22.46 14.80
CA GLN A 367 -1.87 21.31 15.14
C GLN A 367 -0.88 20.99 14.01
N PRO A 368 0.33 20.52 14.34
CA PRO A 368 1.28 20.00 13.36
C PRO A 368 0.67 18.85 12.56
N THR A 369 0.86 18.86 11.24
CA THR A 369 0.45 17.77 10.36
C THR A 369 1.56 16.72 10.26
N THR A 370 1.17 15.47 10.02
CA THR A 370 2.09 14.33 9.94
C THR A 370 2.87 14.27 8.61
N SER A 371 2.32 14.86 7.56
CA SER A 371 2.87 14.82 6.20
C SER A 371 2.31 15.96 5.32
N GLN A 372 2.88 16.16 4.14
CA GLN A 372 2.33 17.10 3.15
C GLN A 372 0.90 16.70 2.71
N PRO A 373 0.60 15.42 2.43
CA PRO A 373 -0.76 14.99 2.17
C PRO A 373 -1.78 15.36 3.25
N ASP A 374 -1.38 15.23 4.51
CA ASP A 374 -2.20 15.63 5.66
C ASP A 374 -2.46 17.14 5.65
N THR A 375 -1.45 17.98 5.39
CA THR A 375 -1.65 19.43 5.23
C THR A 375 -2.67 19.77 4.15
N ILE A 376 -2.59 19.11 2.99
CA ILE A 376 -3.54 19.32 1.88
C ILE A 376 -4.95 18.93 2.33
N TYR A 377 -5.10 17.76 2.96
CA TYR A 377 -6.37 17.25 3.46
C TYR A 377 -7.00 18.19 4.51
N GLN A 378 -6.25 18.63 5.52
CA GLN A 378 -6.75 19.58 6.53
C GLN A 378 -7.18 20.91 5.90
N THR A 379 -6.46 21.36 4.87
CA THR A 379 -6.82 22.59 4.13
C THR A 379 -8.16 22.42 3.41
N ILE A 380 -8.34 21.29 2.72
CA ILE A 380 -9.60 20.95 2.03
C ILE A 380 -10.77 20.93 3.01
N LEU A 381 -10.61 20.26 4.16
CA LEU A 381 -11.66 20.21 5.18
C LEU A 381 -11.99 21.58 5.77
N GLN A 382 -10.97 22.35 6.18
CA GLN A 382 -11.17 23.64 6.82
C GLN A 382 -11.82 24.68 5.89
N LYS A 383 -11.55 24.59 4.59
CA LYS A 383 -12.07 25.50 3.57
C LYS A 383 -13.25 24.94 2.77
N ASN A 384 -13.69 23.72 3.08
CA ASN A 384 -14.76 23.02 2.37
C ASN A 384 -14.54 23.06 0.84
N ILE A 385 -13.33 22.72 0.41
CA ILE A 385 -12.91 22.79 -0.99
C ILE A 385 -13.49 21.61 -1.75
N HIS A 386 -14.20 21.89 -2.83
CA HIS A 386 -14.66 20.91 -3.81
C HIS A 386 -14.08 21.24 -5.20
N GLY A 387 -14.29 20.35 -6.17
CA GLY A 387 -13.78 20.56 -7.53
C GLY A 387 -12.27 20.29 -7.65
N SER A 388 -11.62 20.95 -8.60
CA SER A 388 -10.23 20.65 -8.94
C SER A 388 -9.25 21.37 -8.01
N ILE A 389 -8.20 20.65 -7.59
CA ILE A 389 -7.13 21.21 -6.77
C ILE A 389 -5.78 21.12 -7.49
N PHE A 390 -4.97 22.16 -7.33
CA PHE A 390 -3.59 22.18 -7.77
C PHE A 390 -2.68 22.39 -6.56
N VAL A 391 -1.87 21.39 -6.24
CA VAL A 391 -0.90 21.44 -5.16
C VAL A 391 0.42 21.97 -5.71
N LYS A 392 0.98 23.00 -5.06
CA LYS A 392 2.28 23.58 -5.43
C LYS A 392 3.24 23.59 -4.24
N ASP A 393 4.41 23.00 -4.44
CA ASP A 393 5.51 23.07 -3.46
C ASP A 393 6.10 24.47 -3.39
N ALA A 394 6.47 24.90 -2.18
CA ALA A 394 6.97 26.24 -1.90
C ALA A 394 8.50 26.40 -2.05
N ASP A 395 9.22 25.32 -2.34
CA ASP A 395 10.68 25.24 -2.39
C ASP A 395 11.26 25.12 -3.81
N CYS A 396 10.44 25.38 -4.83
CA CYS A 396 10.89 25.41 -6.22
C CYS A 396 9.99 26.33 -7.05
N SER A 397 10.52 26.82 -8.17
CA SER A 397 9.75 27.51 -9.21
C SER A 397 9.86 26.80 -10.54
N PHE A 398 8.81 26.92 -11.35
CA PHE A 398 8.80 26.40 -12.71
C PHE A 398 7.71 27.07 -13.55
N CYS A 399 7.90 27.09 -14.86
CA CYS A 399 6.89 27.48 -15.84
C CYS A 399 6.35 26.23 -16.54
N GLY A 400 5.06 26.17 -16.87
CA GLY A 400 4.48 25.01 -17.53
C GLY A 400 3.15 25.32 -18.22
N GLU A 401 2.76 24.45 -19.15
CA GLU A 401 1.42 24.52 -19.74
C GLU A 401 0.35 24.21 -18.68
N ASP A 402 -0.83 24.80 -18.88
CA ASP A 402 -1.95 24.44 -18.03
C ASP A 402 -2.53 23.11 -18.46
N THR A 403 -3.02 22.33 -17.50
CA THR A 403 -3.78 21.13 -17.81
C THR A 403 -5.03 21.05 -16.95
N ILE A 404 -6.07 20.48 -17.55
CA ILE A 404 -7.32 20.15 -16.88
C ILE A 404 -7.26 18.67 -16.49
N GLY A 405 -7.77 18.35 -15.31
CA GLY A 405 -7.80 16.98 -14.78
C GLY A 405 -6.55 16.62 -13.98
N ASN A 406 -6.31 15.33 -13.86
CA ASN A 406 -5.19 14.77 -13.11
C ASN A 406 -3.88 14.94 -13.90
N ALA A 407 -2.90 15.63 -13.29
CA ALA A 407 -1.63 15.91 -13.95
C ALA A 407 -0.48 16.05 -12.95
N ILE A 408 0.74 15.83 -13.41
CA ILE A 408 1.96 16.00 -12.63
C ILE A 408 2.92 16.88 -13.40
N ALA A 409 3.37 17.96 -12.78
CA ALA A 409 4.45 18.79 -13.31
C ALA A 409 5.77 18.03 -13.18
N ILE A 410 6.46 17.83 -14.30
CA ILE A 410 7.65 17.00 -14.41
C ILE A 410 8.78 17.76 -15.08
N HIS A 411 10.01 17.40 -14.74
CA HIS A 411 11.21 17.97 -15.36
C HIS A 411 12.24 16.87 -15.61
N PRO A 412 12.94 16.87 -16.76
CA PRO A 412 14.04 15.95 -17.01
C PRO A 412 15.25 16.26 -16.14
N LEU A 413 15.84 15.23 -15.52
CA LEU A 413 17.00 15.37 -14.64
C LEU A 413 18.22 15.92 -15.38
N GLU A 414 18.38 15.56 -16.65
CA GLU A 414 19.56 15.85 -17.48
C GLU A 414 19.61 17.31 -17.96
N GLU A 415 18.51 18.06 -17.90
CA GLU A 415 18.47 19.48 -18.29
C GLU A 415 18.97 20.42 -17.18
N LEU A 416 19.25 19.89 -15.99
CA LEU A 416 19.68 20.67 -14.83
C LEU A 416 21.18 20.53 -14.57
N ASP A 417 21.84 21.68 -14.40
CA ASP A 417 23.24 21.73 -13.92
C ASP A 417 23.37 21.20 -12.49
N TRP A 418 22.33 21.42 -11.66
CA TRP A 418 22.32 20.99 -10.28
C TRP A 418 20.90 20.80 -9.75
N VAL A 419 20.70 19.67 -9.09
CA VAL A 419 19.53 19.35 -8.27
C VAL A 419 19.97 18.34 -7.21
N ASN A 420 19.25 18.20 -6.10
CA ASN A 420 19.46 17.09 -5.18
C ASN A 420 18.54 15.91 -5.55
N PRO A 421 19.02 14.91 -6.31
CA PRO A 421 18.18 13.87 -6.86
C PRO A 421 17.61 12.92 -5.80
N LYS A 422 18.14 12.92 -4.58
CA LYS A 422 17.71 12.03 -3.47
C LYS A 422 16.40 12.45 -2.83
N ASN A 423 16.01 13.72 -2.97
CA ASN A 423 14.82 14.30 -2.35
C ASN A 423 13.64 14.41 -3.31
N LYS A 424 13.76 13.86 -4.53
CA LYS A 424 12.75 13.97 -5.58
C LYS A 424 11.98 12.67 -5.76
N SER A 425 10.72 12.77 -6.17
CA SER A 425 9.92 11.66 -6.66
C SER A 425 10.13 11.54 -8.18
N TYR A 426 10.26 10.32 -8.68
CA TYR A 426 10.53 10.03 -10.09
C TYR A 426 9.32 9.40 -10.75
N VAL A 427 9.09 9.72 -12.03
CA VAL A 427 7.94 9.22 -12.79
C VAL A 427 8.36 8.50 -14.05
N SER A 428 7.57 7.50 -14.44
CA SER A 428 7.65 6.83 -15.74
C SER A 428 6.48 7.28 -16.61
N ILE A 429 6.74 7.39 -17.91
CA ILE A 429 5.78 7.87 -18.93
C ILE A 429 5.73 6.84 -20.06
N ASP A 430 4.55 6.57 -20.60
CA ASP A 430 4.39 5.74 -21.80
C ASP A 430 4.46 6.55 -23.12
N ASP A 431 4.43 5.84 -24.24
CA ASP A 431 4.44 6.44 -25.58
C ASP A 431 3.18 7.27 -25.90
N MET A 432 2.09 7.06 -25.15
CA MET A 432 0.84 7.81 -25.27
C MET A 432 0.81 9.06 -24.36
N TYR A 433 1.92 9.35 -23.69
CA TYR A 433 2.10 10.50 -22.82
C TYR A 433 1.19 10.47 -21.59
N TYR A 434 1.15 9.32 -20.92
CA TYR A 434 0.53 9.11 -19.61
C TYR A 434 1.56 8.67 -18.57
N ILE A 435 1.37 9.08 -17.32
CA ILE A 435 2.18 8.61 -16.19
C ILE A 435 1.82 7.15 -15.91
N THR A 436 2.80 6.26 -15.97
CA THR A 436 2.63 4.82 -15.68
C THR A 436 3.11 4.41 -14.30
N ASN A 437 3.98 5.21 -13.69
CA ASN A 437 4.51 4.95 -12.36
C ASN A 437 5.01 6.24 -11.71
N ILE A 438 5.04 6.26 -10.38
CA ILE A 438 5.67 7.28 -9.57
C ILE A 438 6.34 6.62 -8.35
N ILE A 439 7.58 7.00 -8.05
CA ILE A 439 8.42 6.40 -7.00
C ILE A 439 9.06 7.49 -6.16
N GLU A 440 8.87 7.43 -4.84
CA GLU A 440 9.41 8.39 -3.88
C GLU A 440 10.90 8.17 -3.62
N LYS A 441 11.72 9.24 -3.72
CA LYS A 441 13.12 9.31 -3.25
C LYS A 441 14.05 8.22 -3.78
N ARG A 442 13.79 7.72 -4.99
CA ARG A 442 14.65 6.74 -5.67
C ARG A 442 14.88 7.13 -7.12
N ILE A 443 16.15 7.26 -7.46
CA ILE A 443 16.61 7.66 -8.79
C ILE A 443 16.51 6.45 -9.72
N VAL A 444 15.38 6.32 -10.41
CA VAL A 444 15.06 5.18 -11.27
C VAL A 444 14.61 5.58 -12.68
N PHE A 445 14.25 6.85 -12.90
CA PHE A 445 13.78 7.37 -14.18
C PHE A 445 14.44 8.72 -14.51
N HIS A 446 14.31 9.15 -15.77
CA HIS A 446 14.84 10.43 -16.26
C HIS A 446 14.00 11.64 -15.80
N PHE A 447 12.70 11.46 -15.61
CA PHE A 447 11.79 12.52 -15.17
C PHE A 447 11.55 12.47 -13.67
N PHE A 448 11.65 13.64 -13.03
CA PHE A 448 11.27 13.84 -11.64
C PHE A 448 10.14 14.86 -11.51
N THR A 449 9.43 14.85 -10.38
CA THR A 449 8.34 15.77 -10.09
C THR A 449 8.87 17.17 -9.78
N ALA A 450 8.41 18.18 -10.52
CA ALA A 450 8.79 19.58 -10.33
C ALA A 450 8.04 20.26 -9.16
N GLY A 451 7.30 19.49 -8.34
CA GLY A 451 6.56 20.01 -7.18
C GLY A 451 5.23 20.68 -7.54
N GLY A 452 4.57 20.21 -8.60
CA GLY A 452 3.23 20.62 -9.00
C GLY A 452 2.35 19.41 -9.30
N TYR A 453 1.17 19.34 -8.70
CA TYR A 453 0.27 18.20 -8.82
C TYR A 453 -1.17 18.69 -8.99
N SER A 454 -1.81 18.31 -10.09
CA SER A 454 -3.21 18.61 -10.37
C SER A 454 -4.05 17.38 -10.06
N PHE A 455 -5.11 17.55 -9.29
CA PHE A 455 -6.16 16.56 -9.08
C PHE A 455 -7.48 17.12 -9.60
N GLU A 456 -8.22 16.28 -10.32
CA GLU A 456 -9.51 16.66 -10.90
C GLU A 456 -10.59 16.90 -9.82
N SER A 457 -10.49 16.20 -8.68
CA SER A 457 -11.47 16.26 -7.60
C SER A 457 -10.79 16.20 -6.23
N ALA A 458 -11.05 17.21 -5.40
CA ALA A 458 -10.65 17.27 -3.99
C ALA A 458 -11.23 16.09 -3.20
N ASP A 459 -12.49 15.74 -3.44
CA ASP A 459 -13.17 14.63 -2.75
C ASP A 459 -12.50 13.28 -3.08
N THR A 460 -12.09 13.10 -4.34
CA THR A 460 -11.32 11.90 -4.75
C THR A 460 -9.98 11.85 -4.03
N TYR A 461 -9.26 12.97 -3.95
CA TYR A 461 -8.02 13.06 -3.20
C TYR A 461 -8.22 12.69 -1.71
N CYS A 462 -9.24 13.25 -1.05
CA CYS A 462 -9.57 12.96 0.34
C CYS A 462 -9.84 11.47 0.59
N ARG A 463 -10.65 10.84 -0.27
CA ARG A 463 -10.94 9.40 -0.19
C ARG A 463 -9.69 8.53 -0.26
N TYR A 464 -8.69 8.90 -1.08
CA TYR A 464 -7.42 8.17 -1.13
C TYR A 464 -6.52 8.48 0.06
N TYR A 465 -6.47 9.72 0.53
CA TYR A 465 -5.72 10.08 1.74
C TYR A 465 -6.22 9.31 2.98
N GLU A 466 -7.54 9.26 3.18
CA GLU A 466 -8.17 8.61 4.35
C GLU A 466 -7.81 7.12 4.50
N GLN A 467 -7.57 6.43 3.38
CA GLN A 467 -7.13 5.02 3.38
C GLN A 467 -5.74 4.84 4.01
N PHE A 468 -4.89 5.86 3.95
CA PHE A 468 -3.49 5.78 4.36
C PHE A 468 -3.10 6.78 5.46
N GLN A 469 -4.04 7.57 5.99
CA GLN A 469 -3.79 8.65 6.96
C GLN A 469 -3.00 8.22 8.22
N GLN A 470 -3.08 6.94 8.59
CA GLN A 470 -2.35 6.38 9.74
C GLN A 470 -0.94 5.89 9.40
N GLN A 471 -0.52 5.95 8.14
CA GLN A 471 0.78 5.43 7.70
C GLN A 471 1.91 6.43 7.92
N PRO A 472 2.95 6.08 8.71
CA PRO A 472 4.11 6.92 8.84
C PRO A 472 4.86 7.01 7.50
N GLY A 473 5.36 8.19 7.16
CA GLY A 473 6.11 8.39 5.91
C GLY A 473 5.23 8.39 4.65
N LEU A 474 3.96 8.77 4.77
CA LEU A 474 3.09 8.99 3.62
C LEU A 474 3.53 10.23 2.83
N TYR A 475 3.73 10.08 1.52
CA TYR A 475 4.03 11.15 0.58
C TYR A 475 2.93 11.26 -0.47
N LEU A 476 2.85 12.40 -1.14
CA LEU A 476 1.86 12.64 -2.19
C LEU A 476 2.02 11.67 -3.37
N SER A 477 3.26 11.27 -3.67
CA SER A 477 3.61 10.23 -4.63
C SER A 477 2.96 8.88 -4.32
N HIS A 478 2.80 8.52 -3.05
CA HIS A 478 2.12 7.27 -2.65
C HIS A 478 0.61 7.33 -2.93
N ILE A 479 -0.04 8.46 -2.67
CA ILE A 479 -1.46 8.66 -2.98
C ILE A 479 -1.68 8.53 -4.49
N ILE A 480 -0.86 9.23 -5.29
CA ILE A 480 -0.93 9.15 -6.75
C ILE A 480 -0.67 7.73 -7.23
N TYR A 481 0.31 7.03 -6.65
CA TYR A 481 0.57 5.63 -7.01
C TYR A 481 -0.63 4.72 -6.73
N SER A 482 -1.32 4.89 -5.59
CA SER A 482 -2.57 4.18 -5.30
C SER A 482 -3.67 4.51 -6.31
N MET A 483 -3.78 5.76 -6.76
CA MET A 483 -4.74 6.17 -7.78
C MET A 483 -4.42 5.54 -9.15
N LEU A 484 -3.13 5.47 -9.53
CA LEU A 484 -2.68 4.81 -10.76
C LEU A 484 -3.03 3.31 -10.76
N LEU A 485 -2.88 2.61 -9.63
CA LEU A 485 -3.29 1.20 -9.47
C LEU A 485 -4.81 1.00 -9.62
N ASP A 486 -5.60 2.03 -9.34
CA ASP A 486 -7.04 2.06 -9.56
C ASP A 486 -7.42 2.69 -10.92
N LYS A 487 -6.46 2.76 -11.87
CA LYS A 487 -6.66 3.21 -13.25
C LYS A 487 -7.04 4.68 -13.43
N HIS A 488 -6.85 5.52 -12.41
CA HIS A 488 -6.89 6.96 -12.61
C HIS A 488 -5.71 7.38 -13.49
N THR A 489 -5.99 8.08 -14.58
CA THR A 489 -4.95 8.55 -15.50
C THR A 489 -4.35 9.87 -15.01
N PHE A 490 -3.04 10.03 -15.19
CA PHE A 490 -2.34 11.29 -14.92
C PHE A 490 -1.56 11.71 -16.17
N ARG A 491 -1.68 12.98 -16.58
CA ARG A 491 -0.90 13.57 -17.66
C ARG A 491 0.41 14.16 -17.14
N PRO A 492 1.55 13.95 -17.82
CA PRO A 492 2.75 14.72 -17.55
C PRO A 492 2.62 16.14 -18.09
N VAL A 493 3.09 17.12 -17.32
CA VAL A 493 3.25 18.51 -17.75
C VAL A 493 4.74 18.84 -17.71
N LEU A 494 5.37 18.91 -18.89
CA LEU A 494 6.77 19.30 -18.96
C LEU A 494 6.94 20.74 -18.53
N THR A 495 7.77 20.94 -17.52
CA THR A 495 8.12 22.26 -17.04
C THR A 495 9.34 22.82 -17.74
N LYS A 496 9.41 24.14 -17.77
CA LYS A 496 10.55 24.95 -18.24
C LYS A 496 11.02 25.82 -17.09
N GLU A 497 12.27 26.27 -17.16
CA GLU A 497 12.84 27.21 -16.18
C GLU A 497 12.72 26.71 -14.74
N TYR A 498 12.94 25.40 -14.52
CA TYR A 498 12.90 24.81 -13.20
C TYR A 498 14.07 25.33 -12.35
N GLU A 499 13.76 25.91 -11.19
CA GLU A 499 14.75 26.34 -10.21
C GLU A 499 14.43 25.65 -8.88
N ASP A 500 15.38 24.86 -8.39
CA ASP A 500 15.32 24.25 -7.06
C ASP A 500 15.87 25.24 -6.03
N PHE A 501 15.08 25.55 -5.00
CA PHE A 501 15.54 26.42 -3.92
C PHE A 501 16.28 25.65 -2.82
N GLU A 502 16.72 24.40 -3.00
CA GLU A 502 17.65 23.74 -2.07
C GLU A 502 19.06 24.37 -2.09
N PHE A 503 19.91 24.11 -1.08
CA PHE A 503 21.26 24.69 -1.02
C PHE A 503 22.19 23.88 -1.91
N LYS A 504 22.88 24.54 -2.84
CA LYS A 504 24.09 23.99 -3.46
C LYS A 504 25.16 23.92 -2.38
N PHE A 505 25.44 22.73 -1.87
CA PHE A 505 26.65 22.53 -1.07
C PHE A 505 27.85 22.67 -2.01
N GLU A 506 28.35 23.89 -2.16
CA GLU A 506 29.70 24.07 -2.66
C GLU A 506 30.64 23.51 -1.59
N LYS A 507 31.18 22.32 -1.85
CA LYS A 507 32.36 21.85 -1.10
C LYS A 507 33.46 22.88 -1.37
N LYS A 508 33.73 23.74 -0.39
CA LYS A 508 34.96 24.54 -0.35
C LYS A 508 36.18 23.63 -0.29
#